data_AF-B8DMC0-F1
#
_entry.id   AF-B8DMC0-F1
#
_cell.length_a   1.000
_cell.length_b   1.000
_cell.length_c   1.000
_cell.angle_alpha   90.00
_cell.angle_beta   90.00
_cell.angle_gamma   90.00
#
_symmetry.space_group_name_H-M   'P 1'
#
loop_
_entity.id
_entity.type
_entity.pdbx_description
1 polymer ?
#
loop_
_entity_poly.entity_id
_entity_poly.type
_entity_poly.pdbx_seq_one_letter_code
_entity_poly.pdbx_strand_id
1 'polypeptide(L)'
;MAPITMHPDNAAQVLDAFAHAAQGNDTTSSVVFRNGRMEQTGRLGAFFTGQAAHRATIDSLRSAILSLYGPDVANIAEARLEHLQAQGKPLRACVVRDLLRDVEAGRQEVARMNSTLVQQFTGDNPLFEGATLTPAMDAFFAGKNWTEGQKAECRQLTQDYLAQGPGHSGKEFFTPDKLFQQISSGEMPCLAAYRAAVEHTPDRSYRDVMERVPPQLAKDMSYMRAMFCGNSTDMGTVALMLEKLPTMRAAQPQGPLAAATIWNACTNGAPMPEGLGDSPLKLGGALSDFLRAQMEQAAQDRPDVPVLVLLSMCAGMRHDVAAQLALQPGPIALHDLVSTAPLYSLTPHVTLDAAEAQLGADLHRMGQEDGVHSTFTFTTPLGQRSIDVNDDTHMDAADKARYAGGNPNAMTRDIREQVVALCGEGNPGQAQVVMFGMSQAGLALVRNLSFMTGAPRSEHCAMNISLHREDNGDIRMEFRRPPGTPFDCEMDYVVHPDGTSELTHLQMSGHP
;
A
#
# COMPACT_ATOMS: atom_id res chain seq x y z
N MET A 1 -27.76 15.89 22.29
CA MET A 1 -26.62 15.11 21.77
C MET A 1 -27.16 14.02 20.88
N ALA A 2 -26.76 14.01 19.61
CA ALA A 2 -27.19 12.99 18.65
C ALA A 2 -26.61 11.61 19.03
N PRO A 3 -27.36 10.52 18.84
CA PRO A 3 -26.98 9.19 19.33
C PRO A 3 -25.93 8.54 18.42
N ILE A 4 -24.83 8.08 19.02
CA ILE A 4 -23.84 7.23 18.34
C ILE A 4 -24.39 5.80 18.29
N THR A 5 -24.49 5.25 17.08
CA THR A 5 -24.79 3.84 16.82
C THR A 5 -23.44 3.10 16.80
N MET A 6 -23.19 2.22 17.78
CA MET A 6 -21.94 1.46 17.84
C MET A 6 -22.00 0.27 16.88
N HIS A 7 -21.02 0.18 15.97
CA HIS A 7 -20.73 -1.06 15.27
C HIS A 7 -19.85 -1.93 16.18
N PRO A 8 -20.22 -3.19 16.45
CA PRO A 8 -19.53 -4.06 17.42
C PRO A 8 -18.10 -4.49 17.05
N ASP A 9 -17.59 -4.10 15.88
CA ASP A 9 -16.28 -4.55 15.37
C ASP A 9 -15.10 -3.62 15.69
N ASN A 10 -15.33 -2.50 16.40
CA ASN A 10 -14.26 -1.54 16.73
C ASN A 10 -13.96 -1.49 18.24
N ALA A 11 -12.89 -2.18 18.66
CA ALA A 11 -12.45 -2.28 20.05
C ALA A 11 -12.20 -0.90 20.72
N ALA A 12 -11.78 0.12 19.96
CA ALA A 12 -11.60 1.48 20.47
C ALA A 12 -12.92 2.14 20.87
N GLN A 13 -13.95 2.00 20.03
CA GLN A 13 -15.28 2.53 20.34
C GLN A 13 -15.88 1.83 21.56
N VAL A 14 -15.63 0.54 21.73
CA VAL A 14 -16.07 -0.23 22.91
C VAL A 14 -15.41 0.31 24.17
N LEU A 15 -14.08 0.49 24.17
CA LEU A 15 -13.33 1.00 25.32
C LEU A 15 -13.70 2.45 25.67
N ASP A 16 -13.92 3.32 24.68
CA ASP A 16 -14.42 4.68 24.88
C ASP A 16 -15.83 4.68 25.50
N ALA A 17 -16.70 3.76 25.09
CA ALA A 17 -18.02 3.62 25.69
C ALA A 17 -17.96 3.16 27.16
N PHE A 18 -17.04 2.25 27.50
CA PHE A 18 -16.78 1.87 28.90
C PHE A 18 -16.24 3.05 29.72
N ALA A 19 -15.29 3.80 29.16
CA ALA A 19 -14.71 4.98 29.82
C ALA A 19 -15.79 6.04 30.05
N HIS A 20 -16.62 6.34 29.05
CA HIS A 20 -17.71 7.31 29.16
C HIS A 20 -18.79 6.85 30.14
N ALA A 21 -19.19 5.57 30.12
CA ALA A 21 -20.14 5.02 31.09
C ALA A 21 -19.58 4.96 32.53
N ALA A 22 -18.27 5.04 32.69
CA ALA A 22 -17.60 5.15 33.99
C ALA A 22 -17.34 6.59 34.44
N GLN A 23 -17.63 7.60 33.61
CA GLN A 23 -17.52 9.02 33.95
C GLN A 23 -18.74 9.45 34.78
N GLY A 24 -18.52 9.65 36.09
CA GLY A 24 -19.53 10.13 37.03
C GLY A 24 -19.05 10.06 38.48
N ASN A 25 -19.55 10.96 39.34
CA ASN A 25 -19.27 10.94 40.79
C ASN A 25 -20.07 9.85 41.54
N ASP A 26 -21.04 9.21 40.90
CA ASP A 26 -21.84 8.15 41.51
C ASP A 26 -21.11 6.80 41.43
N THR A 27 -20.45 6.45 42.53
CA THR A 27 -19.73 5.18 42.74
C THR A 27 -20.65 3.95 42.84
N THR A 28 -21.97 4.14 42.83
CA THR A 28 -22.95 3.08 43.00
C THR A 28 -23.64 2.62 41.71
N SER A 29 -23.36 3.31 40.60
CA SER A 29 -23.87 2.97 39.27
C SER A 29 -23.16 1.75 38.67
N SER A 30 -23.91 0.99 37.85
CA SER A 30 -23.42 -0.20 37.16
C SER A 30 -23.48 -0.03 35.65
N VAL A 31 -22.51 -0.62 34.95
CA VAL A 31 -22.43 -0.63 33.50
C VAL A 31 -22.96 -1.97 33.00
N VAL A 32 -23.91 -1.94 32.06
CA VAL A 32 -24.51 -3.16 31.49
C VAL A 32 -24.61 -3.05 29.96
N PHE A 33 -24.28 -4.14 29.28
CA PHE A 33 -24.53 -4.30 27.85
C PHE A 33 -25.95 -4.84 27.60
N ARG A 34 -26.80 -4.06 26.92
CA ARG A 34 -28.19 -4.43 26.58
C ARG A 34 -28.53 -3.97 25.17
N ASN A 35 -29.20 -4.82 24.38
CA ASN A 35 -29.67 -4.50 23.02
C ASN A 35 -28.56 -3.94 22.09
N GLY A 36 -27.34 -4.44 22.21
CA GLY A 36 -26.20 -3.96 21.41
C GLY A 36 -25.59 -2.63 21.86
N ARG A 37 -25.94 -2.12 23.05
CA ARG A 37 -25.50 -0.83 23.58
C ARG A 37 -25.02 -0.94 25.03
N MET A 38 -24.11 -0.04 25.41
CA MET A 38 -23.64 0.11 26.78
C MET A 38 -24.45 1.18 27.51
N GLU A 39 -25.06 0.82 28.64
CA GLU A 39 -25.90 1.73 29.43
C GLU A 39 -25.41 1.80 30.88
N GLN A 40 -25.43 3.02 31.46
CA GLN A 40 -25.22 3.23 32.88
C GLN A 40 -26.57 3.08 33.59
N THR A 41 -26.65 2.17 34.55
CA THR A 41 -27.89 1.87 35.29
C THR A 41 -27.71 2.19 36.77
N GLY A 42 -28.72 2.81 37.38
CA GLY A 42 -28.76 2.99 38.83
C GLY A 42 -28.91 1.64 39.55
N ARG A 43 -28.72 1.65 40.88
CA ARG A 43 -28.73 0.45 41.76
C ARG A 43 -29.90 -0.53 41.52
N LEU A 44 -31.10 -0.02 41.20
CA LEU A 44 -32.30 -0.82 40.95
C LEU A 44 -32.36 -1.42 39.54
N GLY A 45 -31.78 -0.77 38.53
CA GLY A 45 -31.79 -1.24 37.14
C GLY A 45 -30.85 -2.42 36.90
N ALA A 46 -29.70 -2.44 37.57
CA ALA A 46 -28.71 -3.51 37.51
C ALA A 46 -29.15 -4.83 38.19
N PHE A 47 -30.25 -4.81 38.95
CA PHE A 47 -30.86 -5.99 39.55
C PHE A 47 -31.74 -6.78 38.56
N PHE A 48 -32.25 -6.12 37.50
CA PHE A 48 -33.11 -6.74 36.49
C PHE A 48 -32.35 -7.22 35.25
N THR A 49 -31.03 -7.10 35.26
CA THR A 49 -30.14 -7.58 34.20
C THR A 49 -29.65 -8.98 34.56
N GLY A 50 -29.92 -9.95 33.67
CA GLY A 50 -29.61 -11.35 33.92
C GLY A 50 -28.10 -11.62 33.96
N GLN A 51 -27.69 -12.67 34.66
CA GLN A 51 -26.28 -13.07 34.82
C GLN A 51 -25.54 -13.24 33.48
N ALA A 52 -26.25 -13.66 32.41
CA ALA A 52 -25.72 -13.76 31.06
C ALA A 52 -25.28 -12.39 30.48
N ALA A 53 -26.04 -11.32 30.74
CA ALA A 53 -25.70 -9.97 30.28
C ALA A 53 -24.47 -9.41 31.03
N HIS A 54 -24.33 -9.73 32.32
CA HIS A 54 -23.14 -9.36 33.10
C HIS A 54 -21.88 -10.05 32.57
N ARG A 55 -21.97 -11.35 32.22
CA ARG A 55 -20.86 -12.08 31.61
C ARG A 55 -20.48 -11.52 30.25
N ALA A 56 -21.46 -11.28 29.37
CA ALA A 56 -21.22 -10.66 28.06
C ALA A 56 -20.56 -9.27 28.16
N THR A 57 -20.92 -8.47 29.18
CA THR A 57 -20.28 -7.17 29.44
C THR A 57 -18.81 -7.34 29.80
N ILE A 58 -18.47 -8.34 30.63
CA ILE A 58 -17.07 -8.65 31.00
C ILE A 58 -16.29 -9.19 29.81
N ASP A 59 -16.87 -10.10 29.03
CA ASP A 59 -16.21 -10.69 27.86
C ASP A 59 -15.95 -9.62 26.77
N SER A 60 -16.87 -8.67 26.59
CA SER A 60 -16.68 -7.52 25.70
C SER A 60 -15.53 -6.62 26.16
N LEU A 61 -15.44 -6.31 27.46
CA LEU A 61 -14.33 -5.53 28.02
C LEU A 61 -12.98 -6.25 27.87
N ARG A 62 -12.95 -7.55 28.19
CA ARG A 62 -11.77 -8.41 28.04
C ARG A 62 -11.30 -8.42 26.59
N SER A 63 -12.22 -8.68 25.65
CA SER A 63 -11.91 -8.72 24.22
C SER A 63 -11.41 -7.38 23.70
N ALA A 64 -11.99 -6.27 24.15
CA ALA A 64 -11.53 -4.93 23.77
C ALA A 64 -10.12 -4.62 24.30
N ILE A 65 -9.83 -4.95 25.58
CA ILE A 65 -8.49 -4.78 26.17
C ILE A 65 -7.46 -5.63 25.44
N LEU A 66 -7.76 -6.91 25.19
CA LEU A 66 -6.87 -7.82 24.47
C LEU A 66 -6.61 -7.35 23.04
N SER A 67 -7.65 -6.94 22.33
CA SER A 67 -7.56 -6.47 20.94
C SER A 67 -6.71 -5.20 20.82
N LEU A 68 -6.88 -4.24 21.74
CA LEU A 68 -6.18 -2.96 21.67
C LEU A 68 -4.78 -3.00 22.27
N TYR A 69 -4.63 -3.65 23.42
CA TYR A 69 -3.44 -3.58 24.25
C TYR A 69 -2.66 -4.90 24.31
N GLY A 70 -3.09 -5.94 23.63
CA GLY A 70 -2.36 -7.19 23.53
C GLY A 70 -2.42 -8.08 24.78
N PRO A 71 -1.85 -9.29 24.70
CA PRO A 71 -1.98 -10.32 25.72
C PRO A 71 -1.33 -9.96 27.05
N ASP A 72 -0.15 -9.31 27.04
CA ASP A 72 0.58 -8.99 28.27
C ASP A 72 -0.14 -7.94 29.12
N VAL A 73 -0.73 -6.93 28.49
CA VAL A 73 -1.56 -5.94 29.19
C VAL A 73 -2.91 -6.54 29.59
N ALA A 74 -3.51 -7.40 28.76
CA ALA A 74 -4.73 -8.10 29.12
C ALA A 74 -4.56 -8.96 30.38
N ASN A 75 -3.40 -9.62 30.53
CA ASN A 75 -3.07 -10.41 31.73
C ASN A 75 -3.08 -9.59 33.02
N ILE A 76 -2.79 -8.28 32.97
CA ILE A 76 -2.88 -7.38 34.13
C ILE A 76 -4.33 -7.25 34.61
N ALA A 77 -5.28 -7.24 33.68
CA ALA A 77 -6.71 -7.16 33.96
C ALA A 77 -7.35 -8.53 34.26
N GLU A 78 -6.74 -9.62 33.79
CA GLU A 78 -7.36 -10.94 33.67
C GLU A 78 -7.82 -11.50 35.02
N ALA A 79 -6.94 -11.54 36.02
CA ALA A 79 -7.27 -12.07 37.35
C ALA A 79 -8.45 -11.33 38.01
N ARG A 80 -8.56 -10.01 37.78
CA ARG A 80 -9.65 -9.18 38.31
C ARG A 80 -10.95 -9.41 37.53
N LEU A 81 -10.86 -9.54 36.21
CA LEU A 81 -12.01 -9.82 35.33
C LEU A 81 -12.57 -11.23 35.57
N GLU A 82 -11.74 -12.26 35.71
CA GLU A 82 -12.15 -13.63 36.05
C GLU A 82 -12.89 -13.68 37.39
N HIS A 83 -12.34 -13.01 38.40
CA HIS A 83 -12.98 -12.95 39.72
C HIS A 83 -14.36 -12.28 39.65
N LEU A 84 -14.49 -11.19 38.90
CA LEU A 84 -15.77 -10.50 38.68
C LEU A 84 -16.76 -11.36 37.87
N GLN A 85 -16.27 -12.10 36.89
CA GLN A 85 -17.07 -13.02 36.06
C GLN A 85 -17.63 -14.17 36.90
N ALA A 86 -16.81 -14.74 37.79
CA ALA A 86 -17.22 -15.80 38.72
C ALA A 86 -18.31 -15.33 39.70
N GLN A 87 -18.27 -14.06 40.12
CA GLN A 87 -19.30 -13.50 41.01
C GLN A 87 -20.67 -13.30 40.32
N GLY A 88 -20.73 -13.20 38.99
CA GLY A 88 -21.97 -13.01 38.22
C GLY A 88 -22.70 -11.69 38.49
N LYS A 89 -22.02 -10.72 39.09
CA LYS A 89 -22.57 -9.41 39.47
C LYS A 89 -22.34 -8.37 38.36
N PRO A 90 -23.19 -7.33 38.28
CA PRO A 90 -22.99 -6.24 37.34
C PRO A 90 -21.70 -5.47 37.64
N LEU A 91 -20.98 -5.05 36.58
CA LEU A 91 -19.75 -4.27 36.72
C LEU A 91 -20.09 -2.89 37.27
N ARG A 92 -19.45 -2.48 38.36
CA ARG A 92 -19.60 -1.12 38.89
C ARG A 92 -18.74 -0.14 38.11
N ALA A 93 -19.24 1.08 37.90
CA ALA A 93 -18.49 2.14 37.22
C ALA A 93 -17.12 2.41 37.86
N CYS A 94 -17.03 2.37 39.20
CA CYS A 94 -15.75 2.53 39.91
C CYS A 94 -14.75 1.41 39.60
N VAL A 95 -15.22 0.17 39.45
CA VAL A 95 -14.39 -0.99 39.12
C VAL A 95 -13.90 -0.92 37.68
N VAL A 96 -14.75 -0.51 36.73
CA VAL A 96 -14.36 -0.24 35.34
C VAL A 96 -13.25 0.80 35.32
N ARG A 97 -13.46 1.95 35.99
CA ARG A 97 -12.49 3.05 36.02
C ARG A 97 -11.14 2.63 36.62
N ASP A 98 -11.15 1.93 37.76
CA ASP A 98 -9.92 1.45 38.38
C ASP A 98 -9.19 0.46 37.47
N LEU A 99 -9.93 -0.48 36.86
CA LEU A 99 -9.36 -1.45 35.94
C LEU A 99 -8.74 -0.78 34.71
N LEU A 100 -9.41 0.18 34.09
CA LEU A 100 -8.88 0.93 32.95
C LEU A 100 -7.63 1.74 33.32
N ARG A 101 -7.58 2.30 34.53
CA ARG A 101 -6.38 2.96 35.05
C ARG A 101 -5.22 1.97 35.23
N ASP A 102 -5.50 0.80 35.80
CA ASP A 102 -4.48 -0.23 36.03
C ASP A 102 -3.94 -0.78 34.70
N VAL A 103 -4.83 -0.99 33.71
CA VAL A 103 -4.48 -1.36 32.32
C VAL A 103 -3.60 -0.31 31.66
N GLU A 104 -3.94 0.97 31.78
CA GLU A 104 -3.16 2.06 31.19
C GLU A 104 -1.79 2.20 31.87
N ALA A 105 -1.70 2.07 33.20
CA ALA A 105 -0.43 2.07 33.92
C ALA A 105 0.44 0.87 33.49
N GLY A 106 -0.17 -0.31 33.35
CA GLY A 106 0.49 -1.51 32.84
C GLY A 106 1.06 -1.31 31.43
N ARG A 107 0.26 -0.75 30.52
CA ARG A 107 0.67 -0.41 29.15
C ARG A 107 1.88 0.53 29.13
N GLN A 108 1.87 1.55 29.99
CA GLN A 108 2.98 2.51 30.11
C GLN A 108 4.27 1.83 30.60
N GLU A 109 4.16 0.89 31.55
CA GLU A 109 5.32 0.15 32.04
C GLU A 109 5.88 -0.83 30.99
N VAL A 110 5.01 -1.54 30.26
CA VAL A 110 5.42 -2.38 29.12
C VAL A 110 6.16 -1.54 28.08
N ALA A 111 5.62 -0.38 27.72
CA ALA A 111 6.27 0.55 26.78
C ALA A 111 7.64 1.03 27.29
N ARG A 112 7.75 1.38 28.58
CA ARG A 112 9.02 1.80 29.20
C ARG A 112 10.07 0.69 29.17
N MET A 113 9.67 -0.54 29.50
CA MET A 113 10.55 -1.72 29.46
C MET A 113 11.02 -2.02 28.04
N ASN A 114 10.10 -2.02 27.08
CA ASN A 114 10.42 -2.22 25.67
C ASN A 114 11.36 -1.13 25.13
N SER A 115 11.15 0.13 25.49
CA SER A 115 12.04 1.23 25.10
C SER A 115 13.46 1.02 25.62
N THR A 116 13.60 0.58 26.87
CA THR A 116 14.92 0.26 27.46
C THR A 116 15.59 -0.91 26.74
N LEU A 117 14.84 -1.98 26.47
CA LEU A 117 15.34 -3.15 25.76
C LEU A 117 15.76 -2.80 24.35
N VAL A 118 14.98 -2.01 23.62
CA VAL A 118 15.31 -1.54 22.26
C VAL A 118 16.60 -0.72 22.28
N GLN A 119 16.78 0.20 23.24
CA GLN A 119 18.03 0.95 23.37
C GLN A 119 19.24 0.03 23.60
N GLN A 120 19.10 -0.97 24.47
CA GLN A 120 20.18 -1.94 24.73
C GLN A 120 20.45 -2.84 23.51
N PHE A 121 19.41 -3.26 22.80
CA PHE A 121 19.51 -4.13 21.63
C PHE A 121 20.16 -3.40 20.45
N THR A 122 19.75 -2.15 20.20
CA THR A 122 20.31 -1.29 19.14
C THR A 122 21.71 -0.78 19.46
N GLY A 123 22.06 -0.67 20.74
CA GLY A 123 23.41 -0.38 21.22
C GLY A 123 24.34 -1.60 21.30
N ASP A 124 23.93 -2.74 20.75
CA ASP A 124 24.70 -3.99 20.74
C ASP A 124 25.21 -4.42 22.13
N ASN A 125 24.30 -4.42 23.13
CA ASN A 125 24.65 -4.78 24.49
C ASN A 125 25.25 -6.19 24.57
N PRO A 126 26.49 -6.35 25.08
CA PRO A 126 27.17 -7.65 25.15
C PRO A 126 26.45 -8.67 26.04
N LEU A 127 25.57 -8.23 26.94
CA LEU A 127 24.75 -9.12 27.78
C LEU A 127 23.71 -9.92 27.00
N PHE A 128 23.46 -9.59 25.73
CA PHE A 128 22.53 -10.33 24.87
C PHE A 128 23.21 -11.42 24.04
N GLU A 129 24.49 -11.75 24.32
CA GLU A 129 25.19 -12.91 23.74
C GLU A 129 25.13 -12.99 22.19
N GLY A 130 25.08 -11.83 21.51
CA GLY A 130 25.00 -11.73 20.05
C GLY A 130 23.58 -11.64 19.50
N ALA A 131 22.53 -11.78 20.32
CA ALA A 131 21.15 -11.43 19.98
C ALA A 131 20.96 -9.90 20.01
N THR A 132 21.69 -9.19 19.15
CA THR A 132 21.66 -7.73 19.05
C THR A 132 21.40 -7.28 17.61
N LEU A 133 21.25 -5.97 17.41
CA LEU A 133 20.91 -5.43 16.10
C LEU A 133 21.96 -5.76 15.04
N THR A 134 23.25 -5.62 15.36
CA THR A 134 24.28 -5.76 14.34
C THR A 134 24.33 -7.16 13.73
N PRO A 135 24.46 -8.24 14.53
CA PRO A 135 24.40 -9.61 14.04
C PRO A 135 23.07 -9.96 13.38
N ALA A 136 21.94 -9.43 13.86
CA ALA A 136 20.63 -9.69 13.24
C ALA A 136 20.53 -9.11 11.82
N MET A 137 20.99 -7.88 11.62
CA MET A 137 21.03 -7.25 10.30
C MET A 137 22.04 -7.93 9.37
N ASP A 138 23.19 -8.37 9.88
CA ASP A 138 24.18 -9.09 9.08
C ASP A 138 23.61 -10.44 8.61
N ALA A 139 22.88 -11.15 9.48
CA ALA A 139 22.13 -12.35 9.10
C ALA A 139 21.04 -12.03 8.07
N PHE A 140 20.31 -10.93 8.23
CA PHE A 140 19.34 -10.49 7.23
C PHE A 140 20.00 -10.18 5.88
N PHE A 141 21.17 -9.53 5.84
CA PHE A 141 21.86 -9.20 4.59
C PHE A 141 22.57 -10.39 3.94
N ALA A 142 22.74 -11.50 4.65
CA ALA A 142 23.42 -12.67 4.12
C ALA A 142 22.77 -13.15 2.81
N GLY A 143 23.60 -13.29 1.76
CA GLY A 143 23.16 -13.74 0.44
C GLY A 143 22.46 -12.67 -0.43
N LYS A 144 22.31 -11.43 0.05
CA LYS A 144 21.71 -10.34 -0.73
C LYS A 144 22.76 -9.56 -1.52
N ASN A 145 22.46 -9.23 -2.78
CA ASN A 145 23.32 -8.42 -3.64
C ASN A 145 23.09 -6.90 -3.44
N TRP A 146 23.01 -6.46 -2.20
CA TRP A 146 22.77 -5.04 -1.87
C TRP A 146 24.10 -4.31 -1.72
N THR A 147 24.11 -3.04 -2.15
CA THR A 147 25.24 -2.12 -1.94
C THR A 147 25.42 -1.80 -0.45
N GLU A 148 26.62 -1.37 -0.07
CA GLU A 148 26.87 -0.92 1.31
C GLU A 148 26.01 0.28 1.71
N GLY A 149 25.69 1.16 0.75
CA GLY A 149 24.74 2.25 0.96
C GLY A 149 23.34 1.76 1.34
N GLN A 150 22.79 0.81 0.58
CA GLN A 150 21.48 0.20 0.86
C GLN A 150 21.46 -0.54 2.21
N LYS A 151 22.54 -1.25 2.56
CA LYS A 151 22.65 -1.91 3.86
C LYS A 151 22.68 -0.91 5.01
N ALA A 152 23.43 0.19 4.88
CA ALA A 152 23.47 1.25 5.88
C ALA A 152 22.11 1.95 6.04
N GLU A 153 21.43 2.26 4.94
CA GLU A 153 20.09 2.82 4.95
C GLU A 153 19.07 1.91 5.62
N CYS A 154 19.08 0.62 5.29
CA CYS A 154 18.21 -0.38 5.88
C CYS A 154 18.46 -0.54 7.39
N ARG A 155 19.73 -0.55 7.82
CA ARG A 155 20.09 -0.59 9.25
C ARG A 155 19.55 0.63 9.99
N GLN A 156 19.72 1.82 9.43
CA GLN A 156 19.17 3.05 10.01
C GLN A 156 17.64 3.01 10.07
N LEU A 157 16.98 2.54 9.00
CA LEU A 157 15.53 2.36 8.95
C LEU A 157 15.03 1.45 10.09
N THR A 158 15.72 0.31 10.33
CA THR A 158 15.37 -0.61 11.41
C THR A 158 15.52 0.03 12.78
N GLN A 159 16.60 0.80 13.01
CA GLN A 159 16.80 1.54 14.26
C GLN A 159 15.68 2.55 14.49
N ASP A 160 15.34 3.33 13.46
CA ASP A 160 14.29 4.34 13.52
C ASP A 160 12.92 3.69 13.77
N TYR A 161 12.63 2.58 13.10
CA TYR A 161 11.41 1.80 13.28
C TYR A 161 11.28 1.23 14.70
N LEU A 162 12.35 0.61 15.21
CA LEU A 162 12.38 0.07 16.58
C LEU A 162 12.19 1.16 17.63
N ALA A 163 12.86 2.30 17.44
CA ALA A 163 12.76 3.44 18.33
C ALA A 163 11.34 3.98 18.40
N GLN A 164 10.58 4.01 17.29
CA GLN A 164 9.28 4.69 17.25
C GLN A 164 8.05 3.76 17.29
N GLY A 165 8.14 2.54 16.76
CA GLY A 165 6.98 1.66 16.61
C GLY A 165 6.83 0.67 17.78
N PRO A 166 7.60 -0.44 17.81
CA PRO A 166 7.47 -1.49 18.81
C PRO A 166 7.73 -0.98 20.23
N GLY A 167 8.79 -0.17 20.43
CA GLY A 167 9.20 0.36 21.72
C GLY A 167 8.13 1.14 22.50
N HIS A 168 7.17 1.75 21.79
CA HIS A 168 6.14 2.61 22.36
C HIS A 168 4.73 1.99 22.36
N SER A 169 4.53 0.86 21.67
CA SER A 169 3.20 0.27 21.47
C SER A 169 2.55 -0.20 22.78
N GLY A 170 3.38 -0.65 23.75
CA GLY A 170 2.92 -1.19 25.03
C GLY A 170 2.05 -2.44 24.90
N LYS A 171 2.08 -3.16 23.76
CA LYS A 171 1.17 -4.28 23.48
C LYS A 171 1.69 -5.65 23.91
N GLU A 172 2.99 -5.88 23.74
CA GLU A 172 3.67 -7.12 24.08
C GLU A 172 5.08 -6.83 24.59
N PHE A 173 5.60 -7.66 25.49
CA PHE A 173 7.01 -7.63 25.86
C PHE A 173 7.88 -8.16 24.72
N PHE A 174 8.98 -7.44 24.45
CA PHE A 174 10.04 -7.97 23.59
C PHE A 174 11.07 -8.78 24.39
N THR A 175 11.69 -9.72 23.72
CA THR A 175 12.97 -10.32 24.14
C THR A 175 14.02 -10.02 23.07
N PRO A 176 15.32 -9.98 23.44
CA PRO A 176 16.39 -9.83 22.46
C PRO A 176 16.30 -10.89 21.34
N ASP A 177 16.01 -12.14 21.69
CA ASP A 177 15.87 -13.25 20.73
C ASP A 177 14.71 -13.05 19.76
N LYS A 178 13.55 -12.57 20.25
CA LYS A 178 12.38 -12.30 19.39
C LYS A 178 12.70 -11.19 18.40
N LEU A 179 13.37 -10.11 18.84
CA LEU A 179 13.80 -9.03 17.94
C LEU A 179 14.84 -9.52 16.93
N PHE A 180 15.84 -10.30 17.39
CA PHE A 180 16.85 -10.88 16.51
C PHE A 180 16.19 -11.75 15.43
N GLN A 181 15.26 -12.63 15.81
CA GLN A 181 14.56 -13.50 14.87
C GLN A 181 13.77 -12.70 13.85
N GLN A 182 12.96 -11.73 14.29
CA GLN A 182 12.14 -10.89 13.39
C GLN A 182 12.97 -10.07 12.40
N ILE A 183 14.14 -9.60 12.82
CA ILE A 183 15.05 -8.83 11.97
C ILE A 183 15.77 -9.77 11.00
N SER A 184 16.40 -10.84 11.50
CA SER A 184 17.18 -11.78 10.68
C SER A 184 16.33 -12.49 9.62
N SER A 185 15.07 -12.82 9.92
CA SER A 185 14.14 -13.40 8.94
C SER A 185 13.51 -12.37 7.99
N GLY A 186 13.64 -11.07 8.28
CA GLY A 186 13.04 -10.00 7.49
C GLY A 186 11.51 -9.87 7.68
N GLU A 187 10.98 -10.38 8.78
CA GLU A 187 9.54 -10.35 9.10
C GLU A 187 9.07 -8.97 9.57
N MET A 188 9.97 -8.07 9.97
CA MET A 188 9.57 -6.72 10.35
C MET A 188 8.96 -5.97 9.15
N PRO A 189 7.84 -5.24 9.31
CA PRO A 189 7.19 -4.53 8.21
C PRO A 189 8.11 -3.55 7.44
N CYS A 190 9.00 -2.84 8.14
CA CYS A 190 9.96 -1.92 7.53
C CYS A 190 10.99 -2.64 6.65
N LEU A 191 11.46 -3.81 7.10
CA LEU A 191 12.38 -4.68 6.37
C LEU A 191 11.72 -5.29 5.14
N ALA A 192 10.50 -5.81 5.29
CA ALA A 192 9.74 -6.35 4.17
C ALA A 192 9.46 -5.28 3.11
N ALA A 193 9.09 -4.06 3.53
CA ALA A 193 8.85 -2.95 2.62
C ALA A 193 10.12 -2.45 1.92
N TYR A 194 11.25 -2.34 2.65
CA TYR A 194 12.53 -1.92 2.06
C TYR A 194 13.09 -2.97 1.11
N ARG A 195 12.98 -4.26 1.46
CA ARG A 195 13.31 -5.36 0.56
C ARG A 195 12.47 -5.30 -0.71
N ALA A 196 11.16 -5.08 -0.60
CA ALA A 196 10.30 -4.95 -1.77
C ALA A 196 10.72 -3.77 -2.67
N ALA A 197 11.13 -2.65 -2.08
CA ALA A 197 11.61 -1.48 -2.81
C ALA A 197 12.94 -1.73 -3.56
N VAL A 198 13.91 -2.35 -2.87
CA VAL A 198 15.26 -2.56 -3.40
C VAL A 198 15.31 -3.75 -4.35
N GLU A 199 14.71 -4.87 -3.98
CA GLU A 199 14.75 -6.12 -4.74
C GLU A 199 13.60 -6.27 -5.74
N HIS A 200 12.64 -5.34 -5.74
CA HIS A 200 11.45 -5.40 -6.59
C HIS A 200 10.67 -6.73 -6.35
N THR A 201 10.69 -7.23 -5.11
CA THR A 201 10.09 -8.52 -4.72
C THR A 201 8.63 -8.34 -4.27
N PRO A 202 7.65 -9.12 -4.75
CA PRO A 202 6.26 -8.71 -4.57
C PRO A 202 5.53 -9.24 -3.33
N ASP A 203 4.88 -8.31 -2.63
CA ASP A 203 3.50 -8.45 -2.12
C ASP A 203 2.56 -7.80 -3.17
N ARG A 204 1.40 -8.39 -3.46
CA ARG A 204 0.59 -8.06 -4.65
C ARG A 204 -0.07 -6.68 -4.58
N SER A 205 -0.40 -6.17 -3.39
CA SER A 205 -1.11 -4.89 -3.23
C SER A 205 -0.20 -3.67 -3.14
N TYR A 206 1.06 -3.84 -2.71
CA TYR A 206 2.03 -2.76 -2.56
C TYR A 206 2.96 -2.59 -3.76
N ARG A 207 3.06 -3.62 -4.60
CA ARG A 207 3.90 -3.64 -5.80
C ARG A 207 3.70 -2.37 -6.64
N ASP A 208 2.46 -2.08 -7.02
CA ASP A 208 2.15 -1.02 -7.98
C ASP A 208 2.53 0.39 -7.50
N VAL A 209 2.56 0.63 -6.18
CA VAL A 209 3.03 1.91 -5.63
C VAL A 209 4.55 1.93 -5.50
N MET A 210 5.17 0.81 -5.12
CA MET A 210 6.63 0.76 -4.96
C MET A 210 7.42 0.75 -6.25
N GLU A 211 6.87 0.17 -7.31
CA GLU A 211 7.47 0.26 -8.64
C GLU A 211 7.60 1.72 -9.10
N ARG A 212 6.83 2.64 -8.51
CA ARG A 212 6.91 4.08 -8.80
C ARG A 212 7.78 4.86 -7.84
N VAL A 213 8.28 4.25 -6.77
CA VAL A 213 9.11 4.96 -5.80
C VAL A 213 10.52 5.10 -6.37
N PRO A 214 11.01 6.33 -6.61
CA PRO A 214 12.39 6.51 -7.03
C PRO A 214 13.34 5.88 -6.01
N PRO A 215 14.45 5.23 -6.43
CA PRO A 215 15.36 4.52 -5.51
C PRO A 215 15.82 5.37 -4.32
N GLN A 216 16.06 6.66 -4.54
CA GLN A 216 16.46 7.62 -3.50
C GLN A 216 15.39 7.91 -2.45
N LEU A 217 14.12 7.58 -2.73
CA LEU A 217 12.97 7.73 -1.83
C LEU A 217 12.49 6.38 -1.24
N ALA A 218 13.13 5.27 -1.62
CA ALA A 218 12.75 3.92 -1.19
C ALA A 218 12.73 3.78 0.34
N LYS A 219 13.79 4.25 1.02
CA LYS A 219 13.88 4.24 2.49
C LYS A 219 12.69 4.93 3.14
N ASP A 220 12.32 6.09 2.63
CA ASP A 220 11.25 6.92 3.19
C ASP A 220 9.88 6.29 2.99
N MET A 221 9.64 5.74 1.80
CA MET A 221 8.39 5.06 1.49
C MET A 221 8.25 3.75 2.27
N SER A 222 9.34 3.02 2.48
CA SER A 222 9.34 1.82 3.32
C SER A 222 9.08 2.15 4.78
N TYR A 223 9.71 3.20 5.30
CA TYR A 223 9.42 3.75 6.63
C TYR A 223 7.95 4.16 6.73
N MET A 224 7.46 4.95 5.78
CA MET A 224 6.09 5.45 5.82
C MET A 224 5.06 4.32 5.75
N ARG A 225 5.22 3.32 4.87
CA ARG A 225 4.33 2.16 4.89
C ARG A 225 4.35 1.46 6.24
N ALA A 226 5.55 1.15 6.74
CA ALA A 226 5.69 0.34 7.95
C ALA A 226 5.11 1.05 9.18
N MET A 227 5.22 2.37 9.25
CA MET A 227 4.76 3.16 10.38
C MET A 227 3.29 3.57 10.27
N PHE A 228 2.82 3.98 9.08
CA PHE A 228 1.50 4.62 8.93
C PHE A 228 0.41 3.67 8.44
N CYS A 229 0.75 2.61 7.71
CA CYS A 229 -0.27 1.73 7.12
C CYS A 229 -0.56 0.49 7.95
N GLY A 230 0.36 0.04 8.82
CA GLY A 230 0.19 -1.20 9.57
C GLY A 230 -0.27 -2.36 8.66
N ASN A 231 -1.30 -3.11 9.09
CA ASN A 231 -1.98 -4.13 8.27
C ASN A 231 -3.10 -3.56 7.38
N SER A 232 -3.35 -2.25 7.40
CA SER A 232 -4.41 -1.62 6.61
C SER A 232 -3.97 -1.35 5.18
N THR A 233 -4.91 -1.49 4.25
CA THR A 233 -4.73 -1.37 2.79
C THR A 233 -5.03 0.04 2.29
N ASP A 234 -4.87 1.10 3.09
CA ASP A 234 -5.18 2.46 2.64
C ASP A 234 -4.08 3.02 1.74
N MET A 235 -4.13 2.58 0.48
CA MET A 235 -3.18 2.95 -0.57
C MET A 235 -3.32 4.42 -1.00
N GLY A 236 -4.46 5.07 -0.77
CA GLY A 236 -4.65 6.49 -1.07
C GLY A 236 -3.79 7.38 -0.19
N THR A 237 -3.74 7.07 1.11
CA THR A 237 -2.85 7.78 2.05
C THR A 237 -1.37 7.59 1.68
N VAL A 238 -0.97 6.38 1.24
CA VAL A 238 0.41 6.13 0.77
C VAL A 238 0.72 6.93 -0.50
N ALA A 239 -0.20 6.98 -1.46
CA ALA A 239 -0.04 7.73 -2.69
C ALA A 239 0.09 9.24 -2.41
N LEU A 240 -0.71 9.79 -1.50
CA LEU A 240 -0.57 11.19 -1.05
C LEU A 240 0.78 11.44 -0.39
N MET A 241 1.23 10.53 0.48
CA MET A 241 2.54 10.65 1.12
C MET A 241 3.67 10.62 0.09
N LEU A 242 3.60 9.75 -0.92
CA LEU A 242 4.57 9.71 -2.02
C LEU A 242 4.59 11.04 -2.79
N GLU A 243 3.41 11.59 -3.10
CA GLU A 243 3.28 12.92 -3.75
C GLU A 243 3.96 14.02 -2.94
N LYS A 244 3.73 14.03 -1.63
CA LYS A 244 4.18 15.10 -0.76
C LYS A 244 5.58 14.86 -0.18
N LEU A 245 6.19 13.70 -0.44
CA LEU A 245 7.50 13.34 0.10
C LEU A 245 8.61 14.37 -0.24
N PRO A 246 8.71 14.93 -1.46
CA PRO A 246 9.67 16.01 -1.73
C PRO A 246 9.45 17.23 -0.83
N THR A 247 8.19 17.59 -0.56
CA THR A 247 7.84 18.72 0.33
C THR A 247 8.21 18.40 1.78
N MET A 248 7.93 17.18 2.23
CA MET A 248 8.30 16.71 3.57
C MET A 248 9.82 16.72 3.76
N ARG A 249 10.58 16.27 2.76
CA ARG A 249 12.05 16.23 2.81
C ARG A 249 12.69 17.61 2.69
N ALA A 250 12.08 18.54 1.95
CA ALA A 250 12.51 19.93 1.98
C ALA A 250 12.34 20.57 3.37
N ALA A 251 11.24 20.25 4.06
CA ALA A 251 10.97 20.74 5.41
C ALA A 251 11.81 20.03 6.49
N GLN A 252 12.11 18.74 6.31
CA GLN A 252 12.90 17.93 7.21
C GLN A 252 13.92 17.08 6.43
N PRO A 253 15.11 17.65 6.13
CA PRO A 253 16.09 17.01 5.25
C PRO A 253 16.75 15.75 5.82
N GLN A 254 16.73 15.59 7.14
CA GLN A 254 17.45 14.50 7.83
C GLN A 254 16.54 13.81 8.86
N GLY A 255 16.84 12.53 9.09
CA GLY A 255 16.16 11.71 10.09
C GLY A 255 14.72 11.29 9.74
N PRO A 256 14.04 10.59 10.66
CA PRO A 256 12.68 10.11 10.48
C PRO A 256 11.68 11.26 10.43
N LEU A 257 10.78 11.26 9.43
CA LEU A 257 9.78 12.33 9.27
C LEU A 257 8.85 12.40 10.48
N ALA A 258 8.79 13.57 11.12
CA ALA A 258 7.89 13.81 12.24
C ALA A 258 6.42 13.85 11.78
N ALA A 259 5.50 13.43 12.65
CA ALA A 259 4.06 13.43 12.36
C ALA A 259 3.54 14.81 11.93
N ALA A 260 4.03 15.88 12.55
CA ALA A 260 3.69 17.25 12.19
C ALA A 260 4.16 17.64 10.78
N THR A 261 5.37 17.20 10.37
CA THR A 261 5.90 17.45 9.03
C THR A 261 5.04 16.77 7.98
N ILE A 262 4.68 15.51 8.22
CA ILE A 262 3.84 14.71 7.32
C ILE A 262 2.43 15.33 7.23
N TRP A 263 1.81 15.63 8.37
CA TRP A 263 0.49 16.26 8.42
C TRP A 263 0.47 17.59 7.66
N ASN A 264 1.43 18.47 7.95
CA ASN A 264 1.52 19.78 7.33
C ASN A 264 1.65 19.69 5.80
N ALA A 265 2.50 18.78 5.31
CA ALA A 265 2.70 18.58 3.87
C ALA A 265 1.48 17.95 3.17
N CYS A 266 0.85 16.93 3.78
CA CYS A 266 -0.30 16.23 3.21
C CYS A 266 -1.58 17.06 3.22
N THR A 267 -1.74 17.95 4.19
CA THR A 267 -2.99 18.72 4.38
C THR A 267 -2.86 20.19 3.98
N ASN A 268 -1.69 20.58 3.45
CA ASN A 268 -1.34 21.98 3.15
C ASN A 268 -1.52 22.90 4.38
N GLY A 269 -1.11 22.43 5.55
CA GLY A 269 -1.13 23.19 6.80
C GLY A 269 -2.48 23.27 7.52
N ALA A 270 -3.39 22.33 7.26
CA ALA A 270 -4.60 22.22 8.07
C ALA A 270 -4.24 21.97 9.55
N PRO A 271 -5.07 22.41 10.53
CA PRO A 271 -4.83 22.12 11.94
C PRO A 271 -4.76 20.62 12.20
N MET A 272 -3.72 20.19 12.91
CA MET A 272 -3.56 18.79 13.29
C MET A 272 -4.55 18.42 14.41
N PRO A 273 -5.32 17.32 14.28
CA PRO A 273 -6.25 16.87 15.32
C PRO A 273 -5.56 16.68 16.69
N GLU A 274 -6.26 17.08 17.76
CA GLU A 274 -5.78 16.88 19.12
C GLU A 274 -5.69 15.38 19.46
N GLY A 275 -4.67 14.98 20.23
CA GLY A 275 -4.53 13.59 20.72
C GLY A 275 -3.93 12.58 19.74
N LEU A 276 -3.47 13.03 18.56
CA LEU A 276 -2.67 12.20 17.64
C LEU A 276 -1.33 11.79 18.27
N GLY A 277 -0.67 12.72 18.97
CA GLY A 277 0.68 12.53 19.51
C GLY A 277 1.68 12.16 18.40
N ASP A 278 2.77 11.49 18.76
CA ASP A 278 3.76 10.97 17.80
C ASP A 278 3.38 9.58 17.26
N SER A 279 2.11 9.14 17.39
CA SER A 279 1.68 7.80 16.99
C SER A 279 1.44 7.70 15.48
N PRO A 280 2.23 6.91 14.73
CA PRO A 280 2.11 6.87 13.27
C PRO A 280 0.82 6.20 12.79
N LEU A 281 0.32 5.18 13.49
CA LEU A 281 -0.98 4.57 13.18
C LEU A 281 -2.15 5.55 13.29
N LYS A 282 -2.14 6.42 14.32
CA LYS A 282 -3.19 7.45 14.47
C LYS A 282 -3.10 8.49 13.37
N LEU A 283 -1.89 8.87 12.97
CA LEU A 283 -1.68 9.83 11.89
C LEU A 283 -2.20 9.28 10.54
N GLY A 284 -1.94 8.01 10.23
CA GLY A 284 -2.44 7.36 9.01
C GLY A 284 -3.97 7.38 8.93
N GLY A 285 -4.65 7.00 10.03
CA GLY A 285 -6.11 7.08 10.11
C GLY A 285 -6.64 8.50 9.94
N ALA A 286 -6.01 9.49 10.58
CA ALA A 286 -6.42 10.89 10.46
C ALA A 286 -6.24 11.47 9.05
N LEU A 287 -5.19 11.07 8.32
CA LEU A 287 -4.99 11.44 6.93
C LEU A 287 -6.03 10.80 6.01
N SER A 288 -6.38 9.54 6.26
CA SER A 288 -7.46 8.84 5.56
C SER A 288 -8.80 9.57 5.74
N ASP A 289 -9.12 9.95 6.98
CA ASP A 289 -10.34 10.69 7.29
C ASP A 289 -10.32 12.10 6.70
N PHE A 290 -9.16 12.77 6.67
CA PHE A 290 -8.99 14.06 6.01
C PHE A 290 -9.26 13.97 4.50
N LEU A 291 -8.66 12.97 3.82
CA LEU A 291 -8.89 12.72 2.40
C LEU A 291 -10.38 12.46 2.11
N ARG A 292 -11.03 11.63 2.94
CA ARG A 292 -12.46 11.35 2.80
C ARG A 292 -13.30 12.62 2.98
N ALA A 293 -13.00 13.43 3.99
CA ALA A 293 -13.71 14.68 4.29
C ALA A 293 -13.65 15.68 3.12
N GLN A 294 -12.53 15.77 2.40
CA GLN A 294 -12.41 16.63 1.22
C GLN A 294 -13.37 16.24 0.08
N MET A 295 -13.83 14.99 0.07
CA MET A 295 -14.69 14.46 -0.99
C MET A 295 -16.14 14.29 -0.53
N GLU A 296 -16.48 14.54 0.74
CA GLU A 296 -17.82 14.27 1.28
C GLU A 296 -18.93 15.01 0.53
N GLN A 297 -18.71 16.28 0.18
CA GLN A 297 -19.70 17.06 -0.56
C GLN A 297 -19.89 16.50 -1.98
N ALA A 298 -18.79 16.17 -2.67
CA ALA A 298 -18.86 15.52 -3.98
C ALA A 298 -19.52 14.14 -3.92
N ALA A 299 -19.28 13.38 -2.85
CA ALA A 299 -19.81 12.04 -2.65
C ALA A 299 -21.33 12.01 -2.44
N GLN A 300 -21.94 13.10 -1.95
CA GLN A 300 -23.39 13.20 -1.80
C GLN A 300 -24.10 13.21 -3.17
N ASP A 301 -23.54 13.96 -4.12
CA ASP A 301 -24.10 14.08 -5.47
C ASP A 301 -23.58 12.98 -6.42
N ARG A 302 -22.35 12.53 -6.20
CA ARG A 302 -21.62 11.53 -7.00
C ARG A 302 -20.86 10.54 -6.09
N PRO A 303 -21.54 9.48 -5.60
CA PRO A 303 -20.96 8.51 -4.66
C PRO A 303 -19.73 7.75 -5.18
N ASP A 304 -19.51 7.76 -6.50
CA ASP A 304 -18.38 7.13 -7.17
C ASP A 304 -17.08 7.96 -7.07
N VAL A 305 -17.17 9.29 -6.91
CA VAL A 305 -16.01 10.21 -6.93
C VAL A 305 -14.89 9.78 -5.97
N PRO A 306 -15.15 9.46 -4.69
CA PRO A 306 -14.06 9.06 -3.77
C PRO A 306 -13.27 7.84 -4.26
N VAL A 307 -13.96 6.86 -4.87
CA VAL A 307 -13.31 5.66 -5.40
C VAL A 307 -12.48 6.01 -6.62
N LEU A 308 -12.98 6.87 -7.52
CA LEU A 308 -12.25 7.31 -8.71
C LEU A 308 -10.96 8.05 -8.34
N VAL A 309 -11.02 8.94 -7.33
CA VAL A 309 -9.82 9.66 -6.88
C VAL A 309 -8.80 8.70 -6.30
N LEU A 310 -9.20 7.81 -5.39
CA LEU A 310 -8.30 6.85 -4.76
C LEU A 310 -7.64 5.92 -5.79
N LEU A 311 -8.42 5.40 -6.76
CA LEU A 311 -7.88 4.56 -7.83
C LEU A 311 -6.88 5.31 -8.70
N SER A 312 -7.17 6.57 -9.05
CA SER A 312 -6.28 7.40 -9.88
C SER A 312 -4.99 7.75 -9.15
N MET A 313 -5.06 8.07 -7.86
CA MET A 313 -3.87 8.25 -7.02
C MET A 313 -3.03 6.97 -6.92
N CYS A 314 -3.69 5.81 -6.75
CA CYS A 314 -3.03 4.52 -6.79
C CYS A 314 -2.47 4.16 -8.17
N ALA A 315 -2.90 4.85 -9.23
CA ALA A 315 -2.33 4.78 -10.58
C ALA A 315 -1.23 5.83 -10.83
N GLY A 316 -0.94 6.69 -9.84
CA GLY A 316 0.14 7.66 -9.86
C GLY A 316 -0.33 9.08 -10.18
N MET A 317 -1.62 9.37 -10.25
CA MET A 317 -2.12 10.73 -10.47
C MET A 317 -1.97 11.57 -9.18
N ARG A 318 -1.61 12.84 -9.33
CA ARG A 318 -1.63 13.80 -8.21
C ARG A 318 -3.02 13.94 -7.61
N HIS A 319 -3.10 14.10 -6.30
CA HIS A 319 -4.36 14.19 -5.56
C HIS A 319 -5.26 15.34 -6.06
N ASP A 320 -4.70 16.53 -6.30
CA ASP A 320 -5.45 17.70 -6.76
C ASP A 320 -6.04 17.48 -8.16
N VAL A 321 -5.24 16.92 -9.08
CA VAL A 321 -5.68 16.59 -10.43
C VAL A 321 -6.73 15.48 -10.40
N ALA A 322 -6.53 14.43 -9.61
CA ALA A 322 -7.48 13.33 -9.47
C ALA A 322 -8.83 13.81 -8.92
N ALA A 323 -8.83 14.66 -7.90
CA ALA A 323 -10.05 15.27 -7.36
C ALA A 323 -10.78 16.13 -8.39
N GLN A 324 -10.03 16.93 -9.18
CA GLN A 324 -10.60 17.75 -10.24
C GLN A 324 -11.21 16.90 -11.35
N LEU A 325 -10.46 15.93 -11.89
CA LEU A 325 -10.89 15.11 -13.02
C LEU A 325 -12.02 14.13 -12.66
N ALA A 326 -12.12 13.70 -11.40
CA ALA A 326 -13.24 12.88 -10.93
C ALA A 326 -14.57 13.64 -10.97
N LEU A 327 -14.54 14.96 -10.74
CA LEU A 327 -15.70 15.84 -10.83
C LEU A 327 -16.00 16.26 -12.26
N GLN A 328 -14.94 16.60 -13.01
CA GLN A 328 -15.03 17.08 -14.37
C GLN A 328 -13.97 16.38 -15.23
N PRO A 329 -14.34 15.30 -15.94
CA PRO A 329 -13.41 14.58 -16.79
C PRO A 329 -12.75 15.49 -17.84
N GLY A 330 -11.50 15.18 -18.16
CA GLY A 330 -10.65 16.06 -18.96
C GLY A 330 -9.32 15.44 -19.38
N PRO A 331 -8.46 16.19 -20.08
CA PRO A 331 -7.19 15.66 -20.57
C PRO A 331 -6.22 15.36 -19.41
N ILE A 332 -5.36 14.37 -19.63
CA ILE A 332 -4.29 13.95 -18.71
C ILE A 332 -2.96 14.07 -19.44
N ALA A 333 -1.96 14.64 -18.78
CA ALA A 333 -0.61 14.77 -19.29
C ALA A 333 0.43 14.25 -18.27
N LEU A 334 1.68 14.10 -18.72
CA LEU A 334 2.76 13.58 -17.89
C LEU A 334 2.94 14.33 -16.55
N HIS A 335 2.77 15.66 -16.54
CA HIS A 335 2.95 16.50 -15.35
C HIS A 335 1.84 16.35 -14.29
N ASP A 336 0.76 15.64 -14.64
CA ASP A 336 -0.33 15.30 -13.71
C ASP A 336 0.02 14.08 -12.84
N LEU A 337 1.11 13.38 -13.15
CA LEU A 337 1.54 12.18 -12.44
C LEU A 337 2.62 12.47 -11.38
N VAL A 338 2.53 11.72 -10.29
CA VAL A 338 3.49 11.62 -9.19
C VAL A 338 4.37 10.42 -9.43
N SER A 339 5.56 10.69 -9.95
CA SER A 339 6.53 9.66 -10.35
C SER A 339 5.99 8.73 -11.44
N THR A 340 6.75 8.60 -12.51
CA THR A 340 6.34 7.78 -13.65
C THR A 340 6.58 6.30 -13.36
N ALA A 341 5.55 5.47 -13.49
CA ALA A 341 5.72 4.03 -13.40
C ALA A 341 6.63 3.53 -14.53
N PRO A 342 7.57 2.62 -14.26
CA PRO A 342 8.28 1.91 -15.32
C PRO A 342 7.27 1.14 -16.18
N LEU A 343 7.64 0.87 -17.43
CA LEU A 343 6.81 0.11 -18.35
C LEU A 343 6.54 -1.31 -17.82
N TYR A 344 7.58 -1.92 -17.26
CA TYR A 344 7.53 -3.18 -16.53
C TYR A 344 8.75 -3.29 -15.61
N SER A 345 8.55 -3.77 -14.38
CA SER A 345 9.65 -4.02 -13.45
C SER A 345 10.20 -5.43 -13.62
N LEU A 346 11.49 -5.54 -13.95
CA LEU A 346 12.16 -6.85 -14.02
C LEU A 346 12.08 -7.55 -12.66
N THR A 347 11.70 -8.83 -12.69
CA THR A 347 11.80 -9.70 -11.52
C THR A 347 12.74 -10.87 -11.82
N PRO A 348 13.54 -11.36 -10.85
CA PRO A 348 14.60 -12.34 -11.10
C PRO A 348 14.14 -13.69 -11.70
N HIS A 349 12.84 -13.96 -11.69
CA HIS A 349 12.25 -15.23 -12.14
C HIS A 349 11.47 -15.12 -13.45
N VAL A 350 11.34 -13.91 -13.99
CA VAL A 350 10.64 -13.69 -15.25
C VAL A 350 11.62 -13.93 -16.41
N THR A 351 11.23 -14.80 -17.32
CA THR A 351 12.02 -15.15 -18.52
C THR A 351 11.38 -14.54 -19.76
N LEU A 352 12.12 -14.50 -20.87
CA LEU A 352 11.55 -14.09 -22.16
C LEU A 352 10.42 -15.04 -22.61
N ASP A 353 10.47 -16.32 -22.24
CA ASP A 353 9.36 -17.26 -22.49
C ASP A 353 8.09 -16.88 -21.71
N ALA A 354 8.25 -16.39 -20.47
CA ALA A 354 7.13 -15.90 -19.68
C ALA A 354 6.54 -14.60 -20.28
N ALA A 355 7.40 -13.73 -20.81
CA ALA A 355 6.97 -12.54 -21.55
C ALA A 355 6.18 -12.92 -22.81
N GLU A 356 6.65 -13.93 -23.56
CA GLU A 356 5.95 -14.46 -24.74
C GLU A 356 4.60 -15.06 -24.39
N ALA A 357 4.53 -15.84 -23.30
CA ALA A 357 3.28 -16.41 -22.82
C ALA A 357 2.28 -15.32 -22.43
N GLN A 358 2.73 -14.25 -21.74
CA GLN A 358 1.87 -13.12 -21.40
C GLN A 358 1.37 -12.39 -22.65
N LEU A 359 2.25 -12.13 -23.61
CA LEU A 359 1.87 -11.51 -24.89
C LEU A 359 0.85 -12.38 -25.63
N GLY A 360 1.08 -13.70 -25.70
CA GLY A 360 0.14 -14.65 -26.30
C GLY A 360 -1.25 -14.61 -25.65
N ALA A 361 -1.29 -14.52 -24.32
CA ALA A 361 -2.55 -14.42 -23.57
C ALA A 361 -3.34 -13.15 -23.93
N ASP A 362 -2.66 -12.06 -24.29
CA ASP A 362 -3.25 -10.75 -24.49
C ASP A 362 -3.53 -10.40 -25.96
N LEU A 363 -2.71 -10.89 -26.90
CA LEU A 363 -2.77 -10.52 -28.34
C LEU A 363 -4.18 -10.60 -28.92
N HIS A 364 -4.85 -11.76 -28.76
CA HIS A 364 -6.18 -11.95 -29.33
C HIS A 364 -7.27 -11.08 -28.69
N ARG A 365 -7.02 -10.53 -27.49
CA ARG A 365 -7.94 -9.65 -26.77
C ARG A 365 -7.70 -8.17 -27.10
N MET A 366 -6.51 -7.81 -27.58
CA MET A 366 -6.18 -6.43 -27.94
C MET A 366 -7.13 -5.92 -29.02
N GLY A 367 -7.88 -4.86 -28.71
CA GLY A 367 -8.77 -4.19 -29.64
C GLY A 367 -10.08 -4.90 -29.97
N GLN A 368 -10.36 -6.07 -29.37
CA GLN A 368 -11.67 -6.73 -29.55
C GLN A 368 -12.83 -5.88 -29.02
N GLU A 369 -12.64 -5.19 -27.90
CA GLU A 369 -13.67 -4.33 -27.30
C GLU A 369 -13.97 -3.11 -28.19
N ASP A 370 -12.95 -2.55 -28.85
CA ASP A 370 -13.08 -1.38 -29.72
C ASP A 370 -13.48 -1.76 -31.15
N GLY A 371 -13.31 -3.02 -31.55
CA GLY A 371 -13.46 -3.46 -32.95
C GLY A 371 -12.38 -2.88 -33.87
N VAL A 372 -11.22 -2.50 -33.33
CA VAL A 372 -10.11 -1.86 -34.05
C VAL A 372 -8.83 -2.67 -33.92
N HIS A 373 -8.07 -2.73 -35.00
CA HIS A 373 -6.82 -3.48 -35.07
C HIS A 373 -5.68 -2.77 -34.34
N SER A 374 -4.83 -3.54 -33.67
CA SER A 374 -3.56 -3.08 -33.11
C SER A 374 -2.42 -3.47 -34.04
N THR A 375 -1.43 -2.58 -34.20
CA THR A 375 -0.26 -2.85 -35.04
C THR A 375 1.03 -2.67 -34.26
N PHE A 376 1.96 -3.60 -34.40
CA PHE A 376 3.32 -3.48 -33.88
C PHE A 376 4.29 -3.20 -35.01
N THR A 377 5.09 -2.14 -34.88
CA THR A 377 6.03 -1.69 -35.90
C THR A 377 7.44 -1.66 -35.33
N PHE A 378 8.34 -2.43 -35.92
CA PHE A 378 9.75 -2.49 -35.55
C PHE A 378 10.58 -1.75 -36.60
N THR A 379 11.35 -0.77 -36.16
CA THR A 379 12.29 -0.05 -37.02
C THR A 379 13.71 -0.47 -36.65
N THR A 380 14.32 -1.22 -37.55
CA THR A 380 15.72 -1.69 -37.42
C THR A 380 16.60 -1.01 -38.46
N PRO A 381 17.94 -1.07 -38.33
CA PRO A 381 18.84 -0.64 -39.40
C PRO A 381 18.62 -1.37 -40.74
N LEU A 382 17.98 -2.55 -40.73
CA LEU A 382 17.68 -3.36 -41.92
C LEU A 382 16.35 -2.98 -42.60
N GLY A 383 15.55 -2.11 -41.96
CA GLY A 383 14.24 -1.68 -42.45
C GLY A 383 13.14 -1.78 -41.41
N GLN A 384 11.92 -1.50 -41.86
CA GLN A 384 10.72 -1.49 -41.04
C GLN A 384 9.89 -2.76 -41.24
N ARG A 385 9.44 -3.36 -40.15
CA ARG A 385 8.53 -4.53 -40.12
C ARG A 385 7.30 -4.16 -39.30
N SER A 386 6.11 -4.19 -39.92
CA SER A 386 4.84 -3.98 -39.22
C SER A 386 4.03 -5.29 -39.18
N ILE A 387 3.44 -5.59 -38.03
CA ILE A 387 2.63 -6.77 -37.74
C ILE A 387 1.26 -6.29 -37.28
N ASP A 388 0.20 -6.62 -38.02
CA ASP A 388 -1.19 -6.48 -37.54
C ASP A 388 -1.47 -7.63 -36.59
N VAL A 389 -1.70 -7.32 -35.32
CA VAL A 389 -1.81 -8.36 -34.28
C VAL A 389 -3.14 -9.09 -34.31
N ASN A 390 -4.12 -8.53 -35.03
CA ASN A 390 -5.45 -9.09 -35.18
C ASN A 390 -5.62 -9.82 -36.53
N ASP A 391 -4.61 -9.79 -37.41
CA ASP A 391 -4.61 -10.53 -38.67
C ASP A 391 -4.22 -12.00 -38.47
N ASP A 392 -5.23 -12.86 -38.44
CA ASP A 392 -5.06 -14.31 -38.35
C ASP A 392 -5.07 -15.00 -39.73
N THR A 393 -5.17 -14.26 -40.84
CA THR A 393 -5.45 -14.85 -42.17
C THR A 393 -4.32 -15.74 -42.68
N HIS A 394 -3.11 -15.52 -42.18
CA HIS A 394 -1.90 -16.27 -42.52
C HIS A 394 -1.65 -17.49 -41.62
N MET A 395 -2.45 -17.69 -40.58
CA MET A 395 -2.29 -18.78 -39.61
C MET A 395 -2.98 -20.07 -40.09
N ASP A 396 -2.33 -21.21 -39.87
CA ASP A 396 -2.98 -22.51 -40.04
C ASP A 396 -3.98 -22.80 -38.89
N ALA A 397 -4.79 -23.87 -39.03
CA ALA A 397 -5.83 -24.17 -38.06
C ALA A 397 -5.31 -24.45 -36.63
N ALA A 398 -4.12 -25.04 -36.49
CA ALA A 398 -3.55 -25.32 -35.18
C ALA A 398 -3.02 -24.04 -34.53
N ASP A 399 -2.43 -23.15 -35.32
CA ASP A 399 -1.91 -21.87 -34.84
C ASP A 399 -3.04 -20.89 -34.52
N LYS A 400 -4.12 -20.86 -35.32
CA LYS A 400 -5.36 -20.14 -34.98
C LYS A 400 -5.95 -20.56 -33.64
N ALA A 401 -5.96 -21.86 -33.36
CA ALA A 401 -6.44 -22.37 -32.07
C ALA A 401 -5.55 -21.92 -30.90
N ARG A 402 -4.23 -21.81 -31.10
CA ARG A 402 -3.32 -21.28 -30.08
C ARG A 402 -3.51 -19.78 -29.86
N TYR A 403 -3.61 -19.00 -30.94
CA TYR A 403 -3.89 -17.57 -30.91
C TYR A 403 -5.20 -17.28 -30.17
N ALA A 404 -6.30 -17.91 -30.57
CA ALA A 404 -7.60 -17.76 -29.91
C ALA A 404 -7.60 -18.27 -28.46
N GLY A 405 -6.77 -19.27 -28.14
CA GLY A 405 -6.61 -19.81 -26.80
C GLY A 405 -5.66 -19.03 -25.90
N GLY A 406 -5.06 -17.93 -26.38
CA GLY A 406 -4.12 -17.13 -25.61
C GLY A 406 -2.76 -17.80 -25.36
N ASN A 407 -2.31 -18.66 -26.28
CA ASN A 407 -1.04 -19.39 -26.16
C ASN A 407 0.00 -18.85 -27.15
N PRO A 408 1.31 -19.03 -26.88
CA PRO A 408 2.36 -18.79 -27.86
C PRO A 408 2.08 -19.47 -29.21
N ASN A 409 2.26 -18.73 -30.29
CA ASN A 409 1.89 -19.07 -31.67
C ASN A 409 2.93 -18.50 -32.66
N ALA A 410 2.73 -18.66 -33.97
CA ALA A 410 3.72 -18.17 -34.95
C ALA A 410 3.90 -16.65 -34.89
N MET A 411 2.84 -15.88 -34.61
CA MET A 411 2.91 -14.42 -34.51
C MET A 411 3.68 -13.96 -33.25
N THR A 412 3.46 -14.60 -32.08
CA THR A 412 4.24 -14.26 -30.87
C THR A 412 5.73 -14.54 -31.06
N ARG A 413 6.05 -15.59 -31.83
CA ARG A 413 7.43 -15.96 -32.17
C ARG A 413 8.07 -14.95 -33.11
N ASP A 414 7.37 -14.51 -34.17
CA ASP A 414 7.87 -13.44 -35.05
C ASP A 414 8.12 -12.16 -34.23
N ILE A 415 7.16 -11.75 -33.39
CA ILE A 415 7.33 -10.59 -32.50
C ILE A 415 8.57 -10.76 -31.61
N ARG A 416 8.75 -11.93 -30.99
CA ARG A 416 9.92 -12.22 -30.15
C ARG A 416 11.23 -12.10 -30.92
N GLU A 417 11.29 -12.64 -32.14
CA GLU A 417 12.46 -12.55 -33.00
C GLU A 417 12.79 -11.09 -33.34
N GLN A 418 11.77 -10.27 -33.66
CA GLN A 418 11.97 -8.82 -33.89
C GLN A 418 12.47 -8.10 -32.63
N VAL A 419 11.91 -8.41 -31.46
CA VAL A 419 12.34 -7.81 -30.18
C VAL A 419 13.80 -8.17 -29.86
N VAL A 420 14.17 -9.44 -30.00
CA VAL A 420 15.56 -9.90 -29.75
C VAL A 420 16.52 -9.27 -30.76
N ALA A 421 16.14 -9.18 -32.04
CA ALA A 421 16.94 -8.50 -33.05
C ALA A 421 17.13 -7.01 -32.73
N LEU A 422 16.08 -6.35 -32.22
CA LEU A 422 16.14 -4.93 -31.84
C LEU A 422 16.99 -4.68 -30.60
N CYS A 423 16.83 -5.48 -29.54
CA CYS A 423 17.57 -5.32 -28.27
C CYS A 423 18.99 -5.87 -28.36
N GLY A 424 19.23 -6.88 -29.19
CA GLY A 424 20.48 -7.63 -29.28
C GLY A 424 20.59 -8.74 -28.22
N GLU A 425 21.32 -9.81 -28.55
CA GLU A 425 21.43 -11.02 -27.70
C GLU A 425 22.08 -10.74 -26.32
N GLY A 426 22.82 -9.63 -26.18
CA GLY A 426 23.47 -9.22 -24.94
C GLY A 426 22.56 -8.56 -23.90
N ASN A 427 21.31 -8.21 -24.26
CA ASN A 427 20.40 -7.43 -23.43
C ASN A 427 19.08 -8.18 -23.12
N PRO A 428 19.13 -9.38 -22.49
CA PRO A 428 17.92 -10.18 -22.26
C PRO A 428 16.90 -9.51 -21.32
N GLY A 429 17.35 -8.67 -20.38
CA GLY A 429 16.45 -7.90 -19.51
C GLY A 429 15.67 -6.83 -20.28
N GLN A 430 16.35 -6.07 -21.14
CA GLN A 430 15.72 -5.11 -22.05
C GLN A 430 14.67 -5.78 -22.96
N ALA A 431 15.01 -6.93 -23.55
CA ALA A 431 14.08 -7.69 -24.40
C ALA A 431 12.82 -8.16 -23.65
N GLN A 432 12.95 -8.57 -22.38
CA GLN A 432 11.82 -8.95 -21.55
C GLN A 432 10.89 -7.76 -21.29
N VAL A 433 11.43 -6.61 -20.88
CA VAL A 433 10.64 -5.41 -20.60
C VAL A 433 9.93 -4.91 -21.86
N VAL A 434 10.62 -4.89 -23.00
CA VAL A 434 10.02 -4.54 -24.29
C VAL A 434 8.84 -5.49 -24.60
N MET A 435 9.04 -6.80 -24.47
CA MET A 435 7.99 -7.77 -24.80
C MET A 435 6.79 -7.71 -23.84
N PHE A 436 7.00 -7.50 -22.54
CA PHE A 436 5.92 -7.24 -21.58
C PHE A 436 5.21 -5.91 -21.86
N GLY A 437 5.97 -4.88 -22.24
CA GLY A 437 5.45 -3.58 -22.61
C GLY A 437 4.50 -3.64 -23.80
N MET A 438 4.70 -4.61 -24.71
CA MET A 438 3.81 -4.86 -25.85
C MET A 438 2.54 -5.64 -25.49
N SER A 439 2.40 -6.13 -24.25
CA SER A 439 1.20 -6.83 -23.76
C SER A 439 0.21 -5.86 -23.10
N GLN A 440 -0.95 -6.35 -22.64
CA GLN A 440 -1.90 -5.51 -21.90
C GLN A 440 -1.33 -5.06 -20.54
N ALA A 441 -0.26 -5.69 -20.05
CA ALA A 441 0.48 -5.23 -18.87
C ALA A 441 1.13 -3.85 -19.11
N GLY A 442 1.70 -3.60 -20.30
CA GLY A 442 2.28 -2.30 -20.66
C GLY A 442 1.25 -1.18 -20.87
N LEU A 443 -0.04 -1.54 -20.99
CA LEU A 443 -1.15 -0.60 -21.11
C LEU A 443 -1.83 -0.31 -19.75
N ALA A 444 -1.21 -0.70 -18.63
CA ALA A 444 -1.79 -0.53 -17.30
C ALA A 444 -2.16 0.93 -16.98
N LEU A 445 -1.34 1.90 -17.41
CA LEU A 445 -1.63 3.32 -17.22
C LEU A 445 -2.93 3.73 -17.92
N VAL A 446 -3.11 3.30 -19.17
CA VAL A 446 -4.31 3.55 -19.98
C VAL A 446 -5.54 2.94 -19.32
N ARG A 447 -5.46 1.65 -18.94
CA ARG A 447 -6.55 0.94 -18.24
C ARG A 447 -6.94 1.60 -16.93
N ASN A 448 -5.98 2.17 -16.21
CA ASN A 448 -6.17 2.71 -14.88
C ASN A 448 -6.49 4.21 -14.84
N LEU A 449 -6.30 4.96 -15.93
CA LEU A 449 -6.53 6.41 -15.96
C LEU A 449 -7.48 6.89 -17.07
N SER A 450 -7.71 6.11 -18.14
CA SER A 450 -8.55 6.54 -19.28
C SER A 450 -9.94 7.02 -18.87
N PHE A 451 -10.55 6.43 -17.84
CA PHE A 451 -11.87 6.84 -17.37
C PHE A 451 -11.93 8.27 -16.82
N MET A 452 -10.79 8.82 -16.39
CA MET A 452 -10.69 10.22 -15.94
C MET A 452 -10.78 11.22 -17.10
N THR A 453 -10.68 10.73 -18.34
CA THR A 453 -10.91 11.52 -19.55
C THR A 453 -12.37 11.57 -20.00
N GLY A 454 -13.25 10.80 -19.33
CA GLY A 454 -14.67 10.65 -19.69
C GLY A 454 -14.95 9.42 -20.55
N ALA A 455 -13.90 8.72 -21.00
CA ALA A 455 -14.01 7.45 -21.71
C ALA A 455 -14.52 6.33 -20.79
N PRO A 456 -15.20 5.30 -21.33
CA PRO A 456 -15.50 4.10 -20.57
C PRO A 456 -14.20 3.38 -20.20
N ARG A 457 -14.17 2.80 -19.00
CA ARG A 457 -13.05 1.93 -18.59
C ARG A 457 -13.07 0.66 -19.46
N SER A 458 -11.94 0.38 -20.11
CA SER A 458 -11.70 -0.84 -20.88
C SER A 458 -10.57 -1.64 -20.22
N GLU A 459 -10.73 -2.96 -20.13
CA GLU A 459 -9.67 -3.85 -19.63
C GLU A 459 -8.63 -4.13 -20.72
N HIS A 460 -9.07 -4.14 -21.99
CA HIS A 460 -8.27 -4.51 -23.15
C HIS A 460 -8.39 -3.47 -24.26
N CYS A 461 -7.39 -2.60 -24.35
CA CYS A 461 -7.39 -1.51 -25.33
C CYS A 461 -6.61 -1.89 -26.60
N ALA A 462 -7.10 -1.48 -27.76
CA ALA A 462 -6.31 -1.45 -28.98
C ALA A 462 -5.15 -0.45 -28.87
N MET A 463 -3.97 -0.77 -29.38
CA MET A 463 -2.81 0.11 -29.38
C MET A 463 -1.87 -0.13 -30.57
N ASN A 464 -1.48 0.93 -31.27
CA ASN A 464 -0.38 0.88 -32.22
C ASN A 464 0.92 1.15 -31.47
N ILE A 465 1.87 0.21 -31.53
CA ILE A 465 3.15 0.28 -30.82
C ILE A 465 4.27 0.33 -31.84
N SER A 466 5.04 1.41 -31.83
CA SER A 466 6.24 1.57 -32.66
C SER A 466 7.49 1.45 -31.80
N LEU A 467 8.47 0.68 -32.26
CA LEU A 467 9.72 0.41 -31.55
C LEU A 467 10.90 0.78 -32.42
N HIS A 468 11.87 1.49 -31.83
CA HIS A 468 13.14 1.78 -32.49
C HIS A 468 14.31 1.73 -31.52
N ARG A 469 15.47 1.31 -32.02
CA ARG A 469 16.73 1.30 -31.27
C ARG A 469 17.44 2.63 -31.49
N GLU A 470 17.86 3.26 -30.40
CA GLU A 470 18.68 4.47 -30.40
C GLU A 470 20.19 4.12 -30.36
N ASP A 471 21.03 5.10 -30.72
CA ASP A 471 22.49 4.92 -30.82
C ASP A 471 23.15 4.56 -29.47
N ASN A 472 22.57 4.99 -28.35
CA ASN A 472 23.00 4.65 -26.99
C ASN A 472 22.63 3.21 -26.58
N GLY A 473 21.88 2.48 -27.40
CA GLY A 473 21.39 1.13 -27.12
C GLY A 473 20.03 1.09 -26.43
N ASP A 474 19.40 2.23 -26.16
CA ASP A 474 18.04 2.29 -25.64
C ASP A 474 17.02 1.86 -26.70
N ILE A 475 15.89 1.32 -26.25
CA ILE A 475 14.71 1.09 -27.10
C ILE A 475 13.66 2.12 -26.75
N ARG A 476 13.27 2.93 -27.72
CA ARG A 476 12.12 3.81 -27.59
C ARG A 476 10.87 3.12 -28.11
N MET A 477 9.83 3.14 -27.28
CA MET A 477 8.53 2.53 -27.54
C MET A 477 7.45 3.61 -27.53
N GLU A 478 6.75 3.77 -28.65
CA GLU A 478 5.72 4.79 -28.86
C GLU A 478 4.37 4.11 -29.01
N PHE A 479 3.45 4.43 -28.12
CA PHE A 479 2.12 3.87 -28.03
C PHE A 479 1.10 4.91 -28.51
N ARG A 480 0.32 4.59 -29.53
CA ARG A 480 -0.72 5.47 -30.09
C ARG A 480 -2.03 4.72 -30.24
N ARG A 481 -3.11 5.25 -29.66
CA ARG A 481 -4.45 4.68 -29.86
C ARG A 481 -4.82 4.76 -31.34
N PRO A 482 -5.31 3.67 -31.96
CA PRO A 482 -5.83 3.73 -33.32
C PRO A 482 -7.02 4.70 -33.44
N PRO A 483 -7.23 5.32 -34.62
CA PRO A 483 -8.43 6.12 -34.88
C PRO A 483 -9.72 5.30 -34.71
N GLY A 484 -10.80 5.96 -34.31
CA GLY A 484 -12.11 5.32 -34.10
C GLY A 484 -12.28 4.67 -32.73
N THR A 485 -11.32 4.86 -31.83
CA THR A 485 -11.42 4.44 -30.43
C THR A 485 -12.13 5.51 -29.57
N PRO A 486 -12.64 5.19 -28.35
CA PRO A 486 -13.38 6.15 -27.53
C PRO A 486 -12.58 7.35 -26.96
N PHE A 487 -11.25 7.32 -27.07
CA PHE A 487 -10.36 8.36 -26.57
C PHE A 487 -8.99 8.28 -27.25
N ASP A 488 -8.33 9.43 -27.34
CA ASP A 488 -6.96 9.54 -27.82
C ASP A 488 -5.98 9.25 -26.68
N CYS A 489 -4.92 8.51 -26.97
CA CYS A 489 -3.80 8.31 -26.06
C CYS A 489 -2.48 8.22 -26.84
N GLU A 490 -1.52 9.01 -26.38
CA GLU A 490 -0.13 9.00 -26.79
C GLU A 490 0.75 8.78 -25.56
N MET A 491 1.65 7.81 -25.63
CA MET A 491 2.53 7.46 -24.52
C MET A 491 3.87 6.98 -25.07
N ASP A 492 4.98 7.50 -24.57
CA ASP A 492 6.32 7.09 -25.01
C ASP A 492 7.16 6.60 -23.82
N TYR A 493 7.78 5.44 -23.99
CA TYR A 493 8.73 4.88 -23.03
C TYR A 493 10.12 4.75 -23.64
N VAL A 494 11.13 4.92 -22.80
CA VAL A 494 12.51 4.52 -23.08
C VAL A 494 12.84 3.31 -22.23
N VAL A 495 13.38 2.25 -22.82
CA VAL A 495 13.83 1.03 -22.14
C VAL A 495 15.34 0.89 -22.30
N HIS A 496 16.06 0.94 -21.19
CA HIS A 496 17.52 0.92 -21.15
C HIS A 496 18.10 -0.50 -21.30
N PRO A 497 19.37 -0.65 -21.70
CA PRO A 497 20.03 -1.95 -21.84
C PRO A 497 20.01 -2.83 -20.59
N ASP A 498 19.99 -2.23 -19.40
CA ASP A 498 19.89 -2.94 -18.12
C ASP A 498 18.46 -3.41 -17.78
N GLY A 499 17.48 -3.04 -18.62
CA GLY A 499 16.07 -3.37 -18.45
C GLY A 499 15.31 -2.42 -17.52
N THR A 500 15.88 -1.31 -17.09
CA THR A 500 15.11 -0.21 -16.50
C THR A 500 14.33 0.54 -17.58
N SER A 501 13.24 1.23 -17.21
CA SER A 501 12.42 1.99 -18.18
C SER A 501 11.81 3.25 -17.58
N GLU A 502 11.60 4.25 -18.43
CA GLU A 502 11.08 5.57 -18.07
C GLU A 502 9.96 6.00 -19.03
N LEU A 503 8.87 6.54 -18.49
CA LEU A 503 7.81 7.21 -19.25
C LEU A 503 8.25 8.64 -19.58
N THR A 504 8.42 8.96 -20.85
CA THR A 504 8.96 10.26 -21.31
C THR A 504 7.90 11.16 -21.91
N HIS A 505 6.77 10.60 -22.33
CA HIS A 505 5.63 11.35 -22.86
C HIS A 505 4.31 10.70 -22.47
N LEU A 506 3.32 11.53 -22.13
CA LEU A 506 1.95 11.10 -21.91
C LEU A 506 0.98 12.21 -22.31
N GLN A 507 -0.02 11.84 -23.10
CA GLN A 507 -1.21 12.63 -23.37
C GLN A 507 -2.42 11.69 -23.53
N MET A 508 -3.47 11.90 -22.75
CA MET A 508 -4.77 11.23 -22.94
C MET A 508 -5.87 12.26 -23.00
N SER A 509 -6.82 12.10 -23.91
CA SER A 509 -8.00 12.97 -24.01
C SER A 509 -9.21 12.22 -24.54
N GLY A 510 -10.34 12.39 -23.86
CA GLY A 510 -11.62 11.88 -24.32
C GLY A 510 -12.14 12.70 -25.49
N HIS A 511 -12.99 12.08 -26.30
CA HIS A 511 -13.79 12.82 -27.27
C HIS A 511 -15.01 13.42 -26.54
N PRO A 512 -15.38 14.68 -26.84
CA PRO A 512 -16.52 15.35 -26.21
C PRO A 512 -17.88 14.72 -26.53
#